data_AF-D1J930-F1
#
_entry.id   AF-D1J930-F1
#
_cell.length_a   1.000
_cell.length_b   1.000
_cell.length_c   1.000
_cell.angle_alpha   90.00
_cell.angle_beta   90.00
_cell.angle_gamma   90.00
#
_symmetry.space_group_name_H-M   'P 1'
#
loop_
_entity.id
_entity.type
_entity.pdbx_description
1 polymer ?
#
loop_
_entity_poly.entity_id
_entity_poly.type
_entity_poly.pdbx_seq_one_letter_code
_entity_poly.pdbx_strand_id
1 'polypeptide(L)'
;MVKKLIQQIIIPLFVTALVVLLLLIEDSLKRYNYWVAFEIFLIFILPMLPIVYGYLTRDKVGAILMGVLAFAGFFGLMLFEELLSPNISTSWLNKAIPFYFILITIAGFEGYFASQRKILTACSLCILWILIFLLFGIH
;
A
#
# COMPACT_ATOMS: atom_id res chain seq x y z
N MET A 1 -1.71 12.90 -24.25
CA MET A 1 -0.65 12.74 -23.23
C MET A 1 -1.14 13.18 -21.85
N VAL A 2 -1.60 14.43 -21.70
CA VAL A 2 -2.08 14.99 -20.41
C VAL A 2 -3.24 14.20 -19.78
N LYS A 3 -4.28 13.82 -20.55
CA LYS A 3 -5.40 13.01 -20.04
C LYS A 3 -4.96 11.66 -19.43
N LYS A 4 -3.94 11.02 -20.00
CA LYS A 4 -3.42 9.74 -19.52
C LYS A 4 -2.62 9.92 -18.23
N LEU A 5 -1.80 10.98 -18.15
CA LEU A 5 -1.04 11.33 -16.95
C LEU A 5 -1.97 11.67 -15.77
N ILE A 6 -3.05 12.41 -16.06
CA ILE A 6 -4.08 12.73 -15.07
C ILE A 6 -4.73 11.45 -14.54
N GLN A 7 -5.10 10.49 -15.40
CA GLN A 7 -5.67 9.20 -14.95
C GLN A 7 -4.67 8.38 -14.12
N GLN A 8 -3.39 8.35 -14.53
CA GLN A 8 -2.31 7.65 -13.81
C GLN A 8 -2.06 8.20 -12.40
N ILE A 9 -2.52 9.42 -12.10
CA ILE A 9 -2.34 10.06 -10.78
C ILE A 9 -3.65 10.07 -9.99
N ILE A 10 -4.78 10.40 -10.64
CA ILE A 10 -6.09 10.46 -9.99
C ILE A 10 -6.52 9.10 -9.47
N ILE A 11 -6.31 8.02 -10.25
CA ILE A 11 -6.75 6.68 -9.83
C ILE A 11 -6.00 6.23 -8.57
N PRO A 12 -4.65 6.28 -8.50
CA PRO A 12 -3.95 5.98 -7.26
C PRO A 12 -4.39 6.86 -6.10
N LEU A 13 -4.50 8.18 -6.30
CA LEU A 13 -4.91 9.10 -5.24
C LEU A 13 -6.32 8.80 -4.71
N PHE A 14 -7.25 8.46 -5.60
CA PHE A 14 -8.61 8.08 -5.21
C PHE A 14 -8.60 6.80 -4.39
N VAL A 15 -7.82 5.80 -4.80
CA VAL A 15 -7.65 4.55 -4.05
C VAL A 15 -7.01 4.82 -2.69
N THR A 16 -5.96 5.64 -2.62
CA THR A 16 -5.36 6.09 -1.37
C THR A 16 -6.41 6.75 -0.45
N ALA A 17 -7.20 7.69 -0.97
CA ALA A 17 -8.22 8.37 -0.20
C ALA A 17 -9.31 7.41 0.33
N LEU A 18 -9.67 6.41 -0.46
CA LEU A 18 -10.63 5.39 -0.06
C LEU A 18 -10.06 4.51 1.07
N VAL A 19 -8.81 4.07 0.94
CA VAL A 19 -8.12 3.32 2.01
C VAL A 19 -8.03 4.15 3.29
N VAL A 20 -7.66 5.43 3.19
CA VAL A 20 -7.60 6.35 4.35
C VAL A 20 -8.97 6.53 4.99
N LEU A 21 -10.03 6.72 4.21
CA LEU A 21 -11.39 6.83 4.74
C LEU A 21 -11.82 5.56 5.50
N LEU A 22 -11.41 4.39 5.01
CA LEU A 22 -11.69 3.12 5.69
C LEU A 22 -10.89 2.96 7.00
N LEU A 23 -9.72 3.57 7.12
CA LEU A 23 -8.97 3.60 8.38
C LEU A 23 -9.60 4.53 9.41
N LEU A 24 -10.15 5.67 8.98
CA LEU A 24 -10.83 6.61 9.88
C LEU A 24 -12.09 6.04 10.57
N ILE A 25 -12.65 4.93 10.07
CA ILE A 25 -13.76 4.21 10.71
C ILE A 25 -13.27 3.08 11.66
N GLU A 26 -11.97 3.02 11.94
CA GLU A 26 -11.33 2.03 12.82
C GLU A 26 -12.06 1.86 14.15
N ASP A 27 -12.36 2.95 14.87
CA ASP A 27 -13.06 2.89 16.16
C ASP A 27 -14.43 2.21 16.07
N SER A 28 -15.11 2.39 14.94
CA SER A 28 -16.38 1.69 14.68
C SER A 28 -16.15 0.22 14.41
N LEU A 29 -15.13 -0.15 13.63
CA LEU A 29 -14.81 -1.54 13.30
C LEU A 29 -14.27 -2.32 14.51
N LYS A 30 -13.46 -1.70 15.36
CA LYS A 30 -12.98 -2.25 16.64
C LYS A 30 -14.15 -2.54 17.58
N ARG A 31 -15.12 -1.63 17.66
CA ARG A 31 -16.34 -1.81 18.46
C ARG A 31 -17.14 -3.06 18.06
N TYR A 32 -17.09 -3.46 16.79
CA TYR A 32 -17.81 -4.63 16.28
C TYR A 32 -16.93 -5.87 16.07
N ASN A 33 -15.68 -5.89 16.58
CA ASN A 33 -14.73 -7.00 16.41
C ASN A 33 -14.39 -7.37 14.95
N TYR A 34 -14.66 -6.49 13.98
CA TYR A 34 -14.32 -6.74 12.57
C TYR A 34 -12.94 -6.21 12.17
N TRP A 35 -12.27 -5.47 13.07
CA TRP A 35 -11.00 -4.81 12.78
C TRP A 35 -9.91 -5.76 12.29
N VAL A 36 -9.71 -6.89 12.98
CA VAL A 36 -8.68 -7.88 12.60
C VAL A 36 -8.96 -8.47 11.22
N ALA A 37 -10.23 -8.79 10.92
CA ALA A 37 -10.60 -9.29 9.60
C ALA A 37 -10.36 -8.24 8.50
N PHE A 38 -10.59 -6.96 8.82
CA PHE A 38 -10.38 -5.85 7.92
C PHE A 38 -8.88 -5.58 7.66
N GLU A 39 -8.03 -5.60 8.68
CA GLU A 39 -6.57 -5.51 8.52
C GLU A 39 -6.03 -6.64 7.65
N ILE A 40 -6.45 -7.89 7.92
CA ILE A 40 -6.07 -9.06 7.11
C ILE A 40 -6.47 -8.85 5.65
N PHE A 41 -7.70 -8.37 5.40
CA PHE A 41 -8.17 -8.08 4.05
C PHE A 41 -7.30 -7.04 3.34
N LEU A 42 -6.93 -5.96 4.02
CA LEU A 42 -6.04 -4.93 3.47
C LEU A 42 -4.66 -5.47 3.11
N ILE A 43 -4.05 -6.30 3.98
CA ILE A 43 -2.72 -6.90 3.74
C ILE A 43 -2.67 -7.66 2.42
N PHE A 44 -3.75 -8.34 2.03
CA PHE A 44 -3.79 -9.08 0.76
C PHE A 44 -4.16 -8.23 -0.44
N ILE A 45 -5.06 -7.25 -0.28
CA ILE A 45 -5.57 -6.46 -1.41
C ILE A 45 -4.61 -5.36 -1.84
N LEU A 46 -3.95 -4.71 -0.89
CA LEU A 46 -3.03 -3.62 -1.16
C LEU A 46 -1.94 -3.98 -2.18
N PRO A 47 -1.18 -5.08 -2.04
CA PRO A 47 -0.20 -5.48 -3.06
C PRO A 47 -0.86 -6.01 -4.35
N MET A 48 -2.12 -6.44 -4.29
CA MET A 48 -2.85 -6.90 -5.47
C MET A 48 -3.26 -5.76 -6.41
N LEU A 49 -3.54 -4.56 -5.87
CA LEU A 49 -3.95 -3.39 -6.64
C LEU A 49 -2.98 -2.98 -7.77
N PRO A 50 -1.68 -2.78 -7.54
CA PRO A 50 -0.74 -2.46 -8.61
C PRO A 50 -0.65 -3.57 -9.66
N ILE A 51 -0.78 -4.84 -9.26
CA ILE A 51 -0.76 -5.99 -10.16
C ILE A 51 -1.98 -5.97 -11.09
N VAL A 52 -3.19 -5.85 -10.53
CA VAL A 52 -4.44 -5.83 -11.29
C VAL A 52 -4.44 -4.64 -12.24
N TYR A 53 -4.08 -3.45 -11.74
CA TYR A 53 -4.00 -2.25 -12.57
C TYR A 53 -2.97 -2.42 -13.70
N GLY A 54 -1.75 -2.87 -13.39
CA GLY A 54 -0.70 -3.09 -14.38
C GLY A 54 -1.10 -4.12 -15.43
N TYR A 55 -1.67 -5.24 -15.01
CA TYR A 55 -2.15 -6.28 -15.92
C TYR A 55 -3.26 -5.77 -16.86
N LEU A 56 -4.23 -5.00 -16.35
CA LEU A 56 -5.33 -4.52 -17.17
C LEU A 56 -4.91 -3.38 -18.11
N THR A 57 -4.21 -2.37 -17.58
CA THR A 57 -3.92 -1.13 -18.32
C THR A 57 -2.67 -1.22 -19.20
N ARG A 58 -1.77 -2.17 -18.92
CA ARG A 58 -0.43 -2.26 -19.51
C ARG A 58 0.39 -0.98 -19.36
N ASP A 59 0.02 -0.14 -18.40
CA ASP A 59 0.63 1.16 -18.17
C ASP A 59 1.70 1.08 -17.10
N LYS A 60 2.97 1.06 -17.52
CA LYS A 60 4.12 0.90 -16.63
C LYS A 60 4.15 1.97 -15.53
N VAL A 61 3.97 3.24 -15.92
CA VAL A 61 4.06 4.38 -14.99
C VAL A 61 2.86 4.39 -14.06
N GLY A 62 1.65 4.23 -14.62
CA GLY A 62 0.44 4.16 -13.80
C GLY A 62 0.48 3.00 -12.80
N ALA A 63 0.98 1.84 -13.20
CA ALA A 63 1.07 0.67 -12.32
C ALA A 63 2.12 0.84 -11.21
N ILE A 64 3.26 1.47 -11.50
CA ILE A 64 4.23 1.85 -10.47
C ILE A 64 3.57 2.83 -9.48
N LEU A 65 2.90 3.87 -9.99
CA LEU A 65 2.27 4.88 -9.15
C LEU A 65 1.12 4.31 -8.31
N MET A 66 0.36 3.35 -8.84
CA MET A 66 -0.66 2.62 -8.08
C MET A 66 -0.07 1.92 -6.85
N GLY A 67 1.12 1.33 -6.97
CA GLY A 67 1.82 0.78 -5.81
C GLY A 67 2.33 1.91 -4.92
N VAL A 68 3.17 2.79 -5.48
CA VAL A 68 3.89 3.78 -4.69
C VAL A 68 2.96 4.75 -3.94
N LEU A 69 1.97 5.34 -4.61
CA LEU A 69 1.09 6.36 -4.00
C LEU A 69 0.03 5.76 -3.07
N ALA A 70 -0.51 4.58 -3.40
CA ALA A 70 -1.44 3.91 -2.51
C ALA A 70 -0.76 3.55 -1.18
N PHE A 71 0.43 2.94 -1.27
CA PHE A 71 1.19 2.55 -0.08
C PHE A 71 1.79 3.75 0.66
N ALA A 72 2.36 4.73 -0.04
CA ALA A 72 2.90 5.92 0.62
C ALA A 72 1.83 6.71 1.38
N GLY A 73 0.60 6.81 0.85
CA GLY A 73 -0.48 7.48 1.57
C GLY A 73 -0.99 6.68 2.77
N PHE A 74 -1.11 5.35 2.64
CA PHE A 74 -1.43 4.47 3.77
C PHE A 74 -0.40 4.60 4.90
N PHE A 75 0.89 4.55 4.57
CA PHE A 75 1.96 4.69 5.57
C PHE A 75 2.08 6.12 6.10
N GLY A 76 1.83 7.13 5.27
CA GLY A 76 1.79 8.52 5.71
C GLY A 76 0.71 8.76 6.77
N LEU A 77 -0.45 8.12 6.61
CA LEU A 77 -1.51 8.16 7.62
C LEU A 77 -1.09 7.49 8.92
N MET A 78 -0.60 6.25 8.85
CA MET A 78 -0.11 5.51 10.03
C MET A 78 0.98 6.30 10.77
N LEU A 79 1.95 6.86 10.05
CA LEU A 79 3.00 7.69 10.63
C LEU A 79 2.43 8.94 11.34
N PHE A 80 1.39 9.55 10.78
CA PHE A 80 0.77 10.75 11.32
C PHE A 80 -0.06 10.46 12.58
N GLU A 81 -0.87 9.39 12.56
CA GLU A 81 -1.64 8.92 13.72
C GLU A 81 -0.72 8.54 14.88
N GLU A 82 0.35 7.80 14.58
CA GLU A 82 1.35 7.46 15.55
C GLU A 82 1.94 8.77 16.11
N LEU A 83 2.48 9.69 15.28
CA LEU A 83 3.11 10.95 15.72
C LEU A 83 2.24 11.83 16.65
N LEU A 84 0.92 11.76 16.53
CA LEU A 84 -0.05 12.46 17.38
C LEU A 84 -0.24 11.81 18.77
N SER A 85 0.25 10.59 18.95
CA SER A 85 0.19 9.85 20.21
C SER A 85 1.08 10.49 21.28
N PRO A 86 0.55 10.77 22.49
CA PRO A 86 1.24 11.54 23.53
C PRO A 86 2.50 10.86 24.11
N ASN A 87 2.74 9.57 23.80
CA ASN A 87 3.82 8.76 24.39
C ASN A 87 4.92 8.34 23.39
N ILE A 88 5.09 9.05 22.27
CA ILE A 88 5.99 8.57 21.22
C ILE A 88 7.48 8.72 21.51
N SER A 89 8.20 7.62 21.27
CA SER A 89 9.66 7.60 21.17
C SER A 89 10.07 7.67 19.71
N THR A 90 10.70 8.76 19.25
CA THR A 90 11.19 8.88 17.85
C THR A 90 12.15 7.76 17.41
N SER A 91 12.65 6.94 18.33
CA SER A 91 13.46 5.75 18.03
C SER A 91 12.76 4.71 17.14
N TRP A 92 11.42 4.63 17.17
CA TRP A 92 10.67 3.69 16.33
C TRP A 92 10.71 4.08 14.84
N LEU A 93 10.78 5.38 14.52
CA LEU A 93 10.84 5.89 13.15
C LEU A 93 12.05 5.37 12.39
N ASN A 94 13.18 5.20 13.08
CA ASN A 94 14.41 4.66 12.49
C ASN A 94 14.24 3.23 11.95
N LYS A 95 13.28 2.47 12.47
CA LYS A 95 12.94 1.12 11.99
C LYS A 95 11.78 1.14 11.00
N ALA A 96 10.77 1.97 11.25
CA ALA A 96 9.57 2.06 10.43
C ALA A 96 9.82 2.64 9.04
N ILE A 97 10.58 3.74 8.94
CA ILE A 97 10.86 4.38 7.65
C ILE A 97 11.52 3.42 6.65
N PRO A 98 12.65 2.74 6.96
CA PRO A 98 13.27 1.82 6.01
C PRO A 98 12.37 0.62 5.69
N PHE A 99 11.64 0.10 6.67
CA PHE A 99 10.68 -0.99 6.47
C PHE A 99 9.59 -0.61 5.46
N TYR A 100 8.92 0.53 5.67
CA TYR A 100 7.87 1.01 4.77
C TYR A 100 8.42 1.39 3.39
N PHE A 101 9.62 1.97 3.32
CA PHE A 101 10.27 2.27 2.04
C PHE A 101 10.52 1.02 1.20
N ILE A 102 10.94 -0.08 1.81
CA ILE A 102 11.08 -1.38 1.13
C ILE A 102 9.74 -1.86 0.58
N LEU A 103 8.68 -1.82 1.40
CA LEU A 103 7.33 -2.26 0.99
C LEU A 103 6.76 -1.42 -0.17
N ILE A 104 6.90 -0.09 -0.11
CA ILE A 104 6.50 0.83 -1.19
C ILE A 104 7.24 0.49 -2.49
N THR A 105 8.55 0.22 -2.38
CA THR A 105 9.40 -0.10 -3.54
C THR A 105 8.97 -1.41 -4.20
N ILE A 106 8.72 -2.44 -3.39
CA ILE A 106 8.26 -3.75 -3.88
C ILE A 106 6.90 -3.61 -4.58
N ALA A 107 5.95 -2.88 -3.99
CA ALA A 107 4.64 -2.64 -4.59
C ALA A 107 4.72 -1.90 -5.94
N GLY A 108 5.64 -0.93 -6.07
CA GLY A 108 5.92 -0.28 -7.36
C GLY A 108 6.43 -1.27 -8.41
N PHE A 109 7.34 -2.17 -8.02
CA PHE A 109 7.86 -3.20 -8.92
C PHE A 109 6.82 -4.24 -9.32
N GLU A 110 5.93 -4.65 -8.41
CA GLU A 110 4.80 -5.55 -8.71
C GLU A 110 3.96 -5.02 -9.88
N GLY A 111 3.56 -3.75 -9.79
CA GLY A 111 2.81 -3.09 -10.85
C GLY A 111 3.58 -2.99 -12.16
N TYR A 112 4.87 -2.64 -12.09
CA TYR A 112 5.74 -2.60 -13.27
C TYR A 112 5.82 -3.95 -13.98
N PHE A 113 6.12 -5.03 -13.27
CA PHE A 113 6.24 -6.37 -13.87
C PHE A 113 4.89 -6.89 -14.37
N ALA A 114 3.80 -6.61 -13.66
CA ALA A 114 2.45 -6.96 -14.10
C ALA A 114 2.08 -6.27 -15.43
N SER A 115 2.47 -4.99 -15.60
CA SER A 115 2.25 -4.25 -16.85
C SER A 115 3.01 -4.82 -18.04
N GLN A 116 4.10 -5.57 -17.80
CA GLN A 116 4.87 -6.28 -18.81
C GLN A 116 4.40 -7.73 -19.06
N ARG A 117 3.25 -8.14 -18.49
CA ARG A 117 2.76 -9.53 -18.51
C ARG A 117 3.70 -10.54 -17.84
N LYS A 118 4.63 -10.08 -17.00
CA LYS A 118 5.48 -10.93 -16.15
C LYS A 118 4.76 -11.26 -14.85
N ILE A 119 3.63 -11.96 -14.97
CA ILE A 119 2.72 -12.25 -13.84
C ILE A 119 3.41 -13.06 -12.76
N LEU A 120 4.21 -14.07 -13.15
CA LEU A 120 4.95 -14.89 -12.18
C LEU A 120 5.87 -14.02 -11.31
N THR A 121 6.63 -13.09 -11.92
CA THR A 121 7.50 -12.16 -11.19
C THR A 121 6.70 -11.23 -10.29
N ALA A 122 5.58 -10.68 -10.78
CA ALA A 122 4.71 -9.82 -9.99
C ALA A 122 4.09 -10.56 -8.79
N CYS A 123 3.63 -11.79 -8.98
CA CYS A 123 3.11 -12.65 -7.92
C CYS A 123 4.21 -13.03 -6.91
N SER A 124 5.43 -13.33 -7.36
CA SER A 124 6.57 -13.58 -6.47
C SER A 124 6.90 -12.37 -5.60
N LEU A 125 6.84 -11.17 -6.17
CA LEU A 125 7.03 -9.93 -5.42
C LEU A 125 5.90 -9.68 -4.42
N CYS A 126 4.65 -9.95 -4.79
CA CYS A 126 3.50 -9.89 -3.87
C CYS A 126 3.64 -10.85 -2.69
N ILE A 127 4.07 -12.09 -2.94
CA ILE A 127 4.36 -13.05 -1.86
C ILE A 127 5.50 -12.52 -0.98
N LEU A 128 6.57 -12.00 -1.59
CA LEU A 128 7.70 -11.41 -0.84
C LEU A 128 7.24 -10.22 0.01
N TRP A 129 6.36 -9.37 -0.53
CA TRP A 129 5.77 -8.23 0.17
C TRP A 129 5.02 -8.69 1.41
N ILE A 130 4.12 -9.67 1.25
CA ILE A 130 3.33 -10.24 2.35
C ILE A 130 4.25 -10.89 3.39
N LEU A 131 5.28 -11.63 2.97
CA LEU A 131 6.23 -12.25 3.88
C LEU A 131 7.01 -11.21 4.69
N ILE A 132 7.49 -10.14 4.05
CA ILE A 132 8.18 -9.05 4.75
C ILE A 132 7.23 -8.39 5.75
N PHE A 133 5.98 -8.14 5.35
CA PHE A 133 4.98 -7.56 6.22
C PHE A 133 4.67 -8.45 7.44
N LEU A 134 4.54 -9.76 7.27
CA LEU A 134 4.24 -10.68 8.36
C LEU A 134 5.45 -10.95 9.28
N LEU A 135 6.67 -10.97 8.74
CA LEU A 135 7.89 -11.29 9.51
C LEU A 135 8.47 -10.08 10.23
N PHE A 136 8.36 -8.90 9.63
CA PHE A 136 8.99 -7.66 10.12
C PHE A 136 7.98 -6.55 10.37
N GLY A 137 6.68 -6.81 10.19
CA GLY A 137 5.60 -5.93 10.60
C GLY A 137 5.82 -5.54 12.04
N ILE A 138 6.05 -4.26 12.27
CA ILE A 138 6.32 -3.72 13.59
C ILE A 138 5.03 -3.91 14.39
N HIS A 139 5.05 -4.88 15.29
CA HIS A 139 4.01 -5.13 16.29
C HIS A 139 4.18 -4.20 17.49
#